data_AF-A0A932RSL2-F1
#
_entry.id   AF-A0A932RSL2-F1
#
_cell.length_a   1.000
_cell.length_b   1.000
_cell.length_c   1.000
_cell.angle_alpha   90.00
_cell.angle_beta   90.00
_cell.angle_gamma   90.00
#
_symmetry.space_group_name_H-M   'P 1'
#
loop_
_entity.id
_entity.type
_entity.pdbx_description
1 polymer ?
#
loop_
_entity_poly.entity_id
_entity_poly.type
_entity_poly.pdbx_seq_one_letter_code
_entity_poly.pdbx_strand_id
1 'polypeptide(L)'
;MLRITLGEKVLDFDDNRLLNTEAIALRKVSGLTVDEFLHGISEFDPVALTVLVWLARRRAGESDLRFSDVEFDMGVTFDLDQLDDDGTVISHPAGADESTEPEEGADPTIPAGPEPAT
;
A
#
# COMPACT_ATOMS: atom_id res chain seq x y z
N MET A 1 -3.92 11.94 -1.80
CA MET A 1 -4.95 11.32 -2.67
C MET A 1 -4.47 9.93 -3.07
N LEU A 2 -5.36 8.96 -3.23
CA LEU A 2 -5.04 7.63 -3.73
C LEU A 2 -5.56 7.48 -5.16
N ARG A 3 -4.75 6.94 -6.05
CA ARG A 3 -5.16 6.52 -7.39
C ARG A 3 -5.12 5.01 -7.47
N ILE A 4 -6.24 4.45 -7.88
CA ILE A 4 -6.45 3.01 -7.97
C ILE A 4 -6.58 2.67 -9.45
N THR A 5 -5.64 1.90 -9.97
CA THR A 5 -5.71 1.38 -11.33
C THR A 5 -6.23 -0.05 -11.28
N LEU A 6 -7.31 -0.32 -12.02
CA LEU A 6 -8.00 -1.60 -12.16
C LEU A 6 -8.03 -2.00 -13.64
N GLY A 7 -6.96 -2.63 -14.11
CA GLY A 7 -6.77 -2.89 -15.54
C GLY A 7 -6.75 -1.59 -16.34
N GLU A 8 -7.79 -1.35 -17.16
CA GLU A 8 -7.92 -0.12 -17.96
C GLU A 8 -8.67 1.01 -17.23
N LYS A 9 -9.25 0.75 -16.05
CA LYS A 9 -9.96 1.78 -15.28
C LYS A 9 -9.03 2.45 -14.28
N VAL A 10 -9.11 3.78 -14.19
CA VAL A 10 -8.44 4.57 -13.16
C VAL A 10 -9.50 5.23 -12.31
N LEU A 11 -9.39 5.06 -10.99
CA LEU A 11 -10.31 5.63 -10.01
C LEU A 11 -9.49 6.47 -9.02
N ASP A 12 -9.96 7.68 -8.75
CA ASP A 12 -9.36 8.53 -7.72
C ASP A 12 -10.16 8.42 -6.42
N PHE A 13 -9.45 8.26 -5.31
CA PHE A 13 -10.00 8.21 -3.96
C PHE A 13 -9.25 9.20 -3.07
N ASP A 14 -9.94 10.25 -2.63
CA ASP A 14 -9.43 11.17 -1.63
C ASP A 14 -9.81 10.67 -0.23
N ASP A 15 -8.81 10.17 0.49
CA ASP A 15 -8.88 9.64 1.85
C ASP A 15 -9.16 10.73 2.89
N ASN A 16 -8.73 11.98 2.62
CA ASN A 16 -9.07 13.14 3.46
C ASN A 16 -10.53 13.57 3.34
N ARG A 17 -11.26 13.03 2.34
CA ARG A 17 -12.67 13.32 2.10
C ARG A 17 -13.58 12.13 2.34
N LEU A 18 -13.27 11.25 3.28
CA LEU A 18 -14.19 10.18 3.66
C LEU A 18 -15.46 10.77 4.31
N LEU A 19 -16.62 10.58 3.67
CA LEU A 19 -17.89 11.08 4.19
C LEU A 19 -18.38 10.22 5.36
N ASN A 20 -19.13 10.80 6.30
CA ASN A 20 -19.72 10.06 7.42
C ASN A 20 -20.60 8.88 6.95
N THR A 21 -21.40 9.11 5.90
CA THR A 21 -22.23 8.06 5.29
C THR A 21 -21.40 6.91 4.71
N GLU A 22 -20.21 7.20 4.17
CA GLU A 22 -19.28 6.19 3.68
C GLU A 22 -18.60 5.45 4.84
N ALA A 23 -18.21 6.14 5.91
CA ALA A 23 -17.65 5.52 7.11
C ALA A 23 -18.65 4.56 7.79
N ILE A 24 -19.92 4.95 7.86
CA ILE A 24 -21.00 4.07 8.34
C ILE A 24 -21.16 2.87 7.40
N ALA A 25 -21.18 3.11 6.10
CA ALA A 25 -21.37 2.04 5.11
C ALA A 25 -20.22 1.04 5.12
N LEU A 26 -18.98 1.53 5.18
CA LEU A 26 -17.75 0.77 5.37
C LEU A 26 -17.89 -0.17 6.56
N ARG A 27 -18.15 0.38 7.75
CA ARG A 27 -18.26 -0.43 8.97
C ARG A 27 -19.37 -1.48 8.87
N LYS A 28 -20.46 -1.16 8.17
CA LYS A 28 -21.57 -2.09 7.98
C LYS A 28 -21.22 -3.25 7.04
N VAL A 29 -20.43 -3.03 5.99
CA VAL A 29 -20.14 -4.06 4.98
C VAL A 29 -18.90 -4.89 5.30
N SER A 30 -17.87 -4.28 5.91
CA SER A 30 -16.61 -4.97 6.22
C SER A 30 -16.41 -5.28 7.69
N GLY A 31 -17.15 -4.62 8.59
CA GLY A 31 -16.93 -4.69 10.03
C GLY A 31 -15.77 -3.82 10.55
N LEU A 32 -14.95 -3.27 9.65
CA LEU A 32 -13.79 -2.44 10.01
C LEU A 32 -14.22 -1.08 10.54
N THR A 33 -13.43 -0.53 11.46
CA THR A 33 -13.41 0.90 11.76
C THR A 33 -12.67 1.67 10.67
N VAL A 34 -12.79 2.99 10.66
CA VAL A 34 -12.05 3.84 9.71
C VAL A 34 -10.54 3.70 9.91
N ASP A 35 -10.08 3.60 11.15
CA ASP A 35 -8.66 3.43 11.49
C ASP A 35 -8.10 2.10 10.97
N GLU A 36 -8.79 0.99 11.25
CA GLU A 36 -8.41 -0.33 10.74
C GLU A 36 -8.43 -0.40 9.21
N PHE A 37 -9.38 0.29 8.57
CA PHE A 37 -9.43 0.39 7.11
C PHE A 37 -8.23 1.14 6.55
N LEU A 38 -7.91 2.32 7.08
CA LEU A 38 -6.77 3.11 6.60
C LEU A 38 -5.45 2.38 6.82
N HIS A 39 -5.27 1.75 7.99
CA HIS A 39 -4.11 0.92 8.27
C HIS A 39 -4.06 -0.31 7.34
N GLY A 40 -5.21 -0.96 7.11
CA GLY A 40 -5.31 -2.12 6.21
C GLY A 40 -4.96 -1.79 4.76
N ILE A 41 -5.23 -0.57 4.28
CA ILE A 41 -4.76 -0.14 2.95
C ILE A 41 -3.23 -0.15 2.90
N SER A 42 -2.55 0.36 3.94
CA SER A 42 -1.08 0.37 4.00
C SER A 42 -0.47 -1.03 4.10
N GLU A 43 -1.18 -1.96 4.74
CA GLU A 43 -0.76 -3.36 4.89
C GLU A 43 -1.21 -4.26 3.71
N PHE A 44 -1.83 -3.69 2.67
CA PHE A 44 -2.44 -4.43 1.56
C PHE A 44 -3.43 -5.53 2.03
N ASP A 45 -4.18 -5.26 3.10
CA ASP A 45 -5.20 -6.17 3.59
C ASP A 45 -6.32 -6.34 2.54
N PRO A 46 -6.67 -7.59 2.17
CA PRO A 46 -7.61 -7.83 1.08
C PRO A 46 -9.01 -7.27 1.36
N VAL A 47 -9.45 -7.22 2.63
CA VAL A 47 -10.76 -6.68 2.98
C VAL A 47 -10.74 -5.16 2.85
N ALA A 48 -9.68 -4.51 3.34
CA ALA A 48 -9.49 -3.07 3.21
C ALA A 48 -9.40 -2.63 1.74
N LEU A 49 -8.60 -3.33 0.92
CA LEU A 49 -8.50 -3.04 -0.52
C LEU A 49 -9.84 -3.24 -1.25
N THR A 50 -10.60 -4.27 -0.87
CA THR A 50 -11.95 -4.49 -1.41
C THR A 50 -12.89 -3.32 -1.08
N VAL A 51 -12.85 -2.83 0.16
CA VAL A 51 -13.63 -1.64 0.58
C VAL A 51 -13.18 -0.40 -0.18
N LEU A 52 -11.88 -0.20 -0.39
CA LEU A 52 -11.34 0.93 -1.11
C LEU A 52 -11.87 0.98 -2.55
N VAL A 53 -11.77 -0.15 -3.27
CA VAL A 53 -12.31 -0.28 -4.64
C VAL A 53 -13.82 -0.08 -4.66
N TRP A 54 -14.54 -0.66 -3.70
CA TRP A 54 -15.98 -0.51 -3.59
C TRP A 54 -16.39 0.96 -3.44
N LEU A 55 -15.77 1.70 -2.53
CA LEU A 55 -16.05 3.12 -2.32
C LEU A 55 -15.68 3.95 -3.55
N ALA A 56 -14.51 3.70 -4.15
CA ALA A 56 -14.06 4.42 -5.34
C ALA A 56 -15.02 4.24 -6.53
N ARG A 57 -15.50 3.01 -6.79
CA ARG A 57 -16.49 2.74 -7.85
C ARG A 57 -17.85 3.39 -7.56
N ARG A 58 -18.29 3.39 -6.31
CA ARG A 58 -19.53 4.08 -5.94
C ARG A 58 -19.44 5.60 -6.15
N ARG A 59 -18.28 6.21 -5.86
CA ARG A 59 -18.00 7.62 -6.17
C ARG A 59 -17.97 7.90 -7.66
N ALA A 60 -17.47 6.95 -8.46
CA ALA A 60 -17.49 7.02 -9.92
C ALA A 60 -18.89 6.84 -10.56
N GLY A 61 -19.94 6.69 -9.74
CA GLY A 61 -21.33 6.63 -10.20
C GLY A 61 -21.97 5.24 -10.13
N GLU A 62 -21.24 4.20 -9.70
CA GLU A 62 -21.79 2.85 -9.53
C GLU A 62 -22.53 2.70 -8.19
N SER A 63 -23.55 3.52 -7.93
CA SER A 63 -24.19 3.63 -6.60
C SER A 63 -24.88 2.35 -6.11
N ASP A 64 -25.30 1.48 -7.02
CA ASP A 64 -25.98 0.19 -6.77
C ASP A 64 -25.02 -1.00 -6.60
N LEU A 65 -23.71 -0.77 -6.68
CA LEU A 65 -22.69 -1.81 -6.52
C LEU A 65 -22.74 -2.41 -5.11
N ARG A 66 -22.92 -3.73 -5.01
CA ARG A 66 -22.85 -4.43 -3.72
C ARG A 66 -21.40 -4.76 -3.39
N PHE A 67 -21.10 -4.82 -2.09
CA PHE A 67 -19.76 -5.15 -1.63
C PHE A 67 -19.28 -6.53 -2.11
N SER A 68 -20.19 -7.52 -2.15
CA SER A 68 -19.91 -8.87 -2.64
C SER A 68 -19.62 -8.96 -4.14
N ASP A 69 -19.98 -7.92 -4.91
CA ASP A 69 -19.81 -7.89 -6.37
C ASP A 69 -18.46 -7.26 -6.76
N VAL A 70 -17.64 -6.91 -5.77
CA VAL A 70 -16.31 -6.33 -5.96
C VAL A 70 -15.33 -7.47 -6.10
N GLU A 71 -14.89 -7.71 -7.33
CA GLU A 71 -13.89 -8.70 -7.68
C GLU A 71 -12.84 -8.05 -8.58
N PHE A 72 -11.57 -8.27 -8.28
CA PHE A 72 -10.43 -7.82 -9.07
C PHE A 72 -9.22 -8.71 -8.77
N ASP A 73 -8.29 -8.80 -9.73
CA ASP A 73 -7.06 -9.56 -9.57
C ASP A 73 -6.01 -8.67 -8.91
N MET A 74 -5.67 -8.98 -7.65
CA MET A 74 -4.68 -8.23 -6.86
C MET A 74 -3.24 -8.32 -7.40
N GLY A 75 -2.89 -9.35 -8.18
CA GLY A 75 -1.52 -9.55 -8.66
C GLY A 75 -1.24 -9.00 -10.05
N VAL A 76 -2.28 -8.79 -10.86
CA VAL A 76 -2.13 -8.38 -12.28
C VAL A 76 -2.82 -7.06 -12.58
N THR A 77 -3.93 -6.76 -11.91
CA THR A 77 -4.81 -5.65 -12.33
C THR A 77 -4.92 -4.54 -11.31
N PHE A 78 -4.43 -4.73 -10.09
CA PHE A 78 -4.52 -3.76 -9.02
C PHE A 78 -3.19 -3.03 -8.83
N ASP A 79 -3.21 -1.71 -9.01
CA ASP A 79 -2.08 -0.84 -8.70
C ASP A 79 -2.59 0.35 -7.87
N LEU A 80 -1.87 0.69 -6.80
CA LEU A 80 -2.25 1.72 -5.84
C LEU A 80 -1.14 2.75 -5.71
N ASP A 81 -1.36 3.92 -6.29
CA ASP A 81 -0.46 5.06 -6.19
C ASP A 81 -0.96 6.05 -5.14
N GLN A 82 -0.04 6.52 -4.29
CA GLN A 82 -0.28 7.71 -3.50
C GLN A 82 0.13 8.94 -4.33
N LEU A 83 -0.72 9.97 -4.33
CA LEU A 83 -0.51 11.23 -5.06
C LEU A 83 -0.50 12.41 -4.09
N ASP A 84 0.47 13.31 -4.27
CA ASP A 84 0.54 14.64 -3.65
C ASP A 84 -0.48 15.62 -4.30
N ASP A 85 -0.62 16.81 -3.71
CA ASP A 85 -1.51 17.88 -4.19
C ASP A 85 -1.24 18.33 -5.65
N ASP A 86 0.00 18.19 -6.15
CA ASP A 86 0.37 18.50 -7.54
C ASP A 86 0.12 17.32 -8.52
N GLY A 87 -0.41 16.20 -8.02
CA GLY A 87 -0.66 14.99 -8.81
C GLY A 87 0.58 14.15 -9.13
N THR A 88 1.71 14.46 -8.48
CA THR A 88 2.93 13.65 -8.53
C THR A 88 2.78 12.39 -7.69
N VAL A 89 3.24 11.25 -8.22
CA VAL A 89 3.29 9.98 -7.48
C VAL A 89 4.32 10.08 -6.37
N ILE A 90 3.87 9.96 -5.12
CA ILE A 90 4.74 9.76 -3.98
C ILE A 90 5.00 8.26 -3.91
N SER A 91 6.13 7.83 -4.46
CA SER A 91 6.56 6.44 -4.31
C SER A 91 6.74 6.13 -2.83
N HIS A 92 5.80 5.38 -2.26
CA HIS A 92 6.10 4.59 -1.07
C HIS A 92 7.01 3.44 -1.52
N PRO A 93 8.15 3.17 -0.87
CA PRO A 93 9.00 2.04 -1.22
C PRO A 93 8.24 0.75 -0.90
N ALA A 94 7.51 0.23 -1.89
CA ALA A 94 7.02 -1.13 -1.89
C ALA A 94 8.25 -2.03 -2.02
N GLY A 95 8.74 -2.51 -0.88
CA GLY A 95 9.93 -3.35 -0.80
C GLY A 95 11.20 -2.52 -0.71
N ALA A 96 11.72 -2.40 0.50
CA ALA A 96 13.17 -2.42 0.66
C ALA A 96 13.66 -3.78 0.15
N ASP A 97 13.90 -3.90 -1.16
CA ASP A 97 14.97 -4.76 -1.64
C ASP A 97 16.27 -4.05 -1.21
N GLU A 98 16.56 -4.15 0.08
CA GLU A 98 17.89 -3.94 0.59
C GLU A 98 18.70 -5.17 0.15
N SER A 99 18.98 -5.25 -1.15
CA SER A 99 20.17 -5.92 -1.64
C SER A 99 21.35 -5.11 -1.10
N THR A 100 21.66 -5.35 0.18
CA THR A 100 22.97 -5.06 0.73
C THR A 100 23.93 -5.94 -0.07
N GLU A 101 24.54 -5.38 -1.12
CA GLU A 101 25.83 -5.88 -1.58
C GLU A 101 26.71 -6.01 -0.33
N PRO A 102 27.23 -7.20 0.01
CA PRO A 102 28.25 -7.25 1.02
C PRO A 102 29.46 -6.52 0.43
N GLU A 103 29.75 -5.33 0.96
CA GLU A 103 31.06 -4.72 0.77
C GLU A 103 32.09 -5.74 1.25
N GLU A 104 32.79 -6.36 0.29
CA GLU A 104 33.98 -7.16 0.48
C GLU A 104 35.10 -6.20 0.95
N GLY A 105 34.98 -5.78 2.20
CA GLY A 105 35.83 -4.82 2.87
C GLY A 105 36.74 -5.53 3.87
N ALA A 106 38.02 -5.56 3.50
CA ALA A 106 39.18 -5.58 4.38
C ALA A 106 39.55 -6.91 5.08
N ASP A 107 40.48 -7.59 4.40
CA ASP A 107 41.62 -8.31 4.96
C ASP A 107 42.05 -7.78 6.36
N PRO A 108 41.94 -8.58 7.44
CA PRO A 108 42.52 -8.20 8.72
C PRO A 108 44.03 -8.41 8.65
N THR A 109 44.76 -7.34 8.35
CA THR A 109 46.20 -7.26 8.61
C THR A 109 46.44 -7.57 10.09
N ILE A 110 46.98 -8.76 10.35
CA ILE A 110 47.40 -9.24 11.66
C ILE A 110 48.64 -8.44 12.10
N PRO A 111 48.64 -7.74 13.25
CA PRO A 111 49.88 -7.21 13.80
C PRO A 111 50.75 -8.34 14.34
N ALA A 112 51.93 -8.52 13.76
CA ALA A 112 52.97 -9.40 14.25
C ALA A 112 53.39 -9.00 15.68
N GLY A 113 53.04 -9.82 16.67
CA GLY A 113 53.63 -9.75 18.00
C GLY A 113 55.06 -10.32 17.99
N PRO A 114 56.00 -9.77 18.78
CA PRO A 114 57.36 -10.29 18.84
C PRO A 114 57.40 -11.63 19.58
N GLU A 115 58.00 -12.65 18.97
CA GLU A 115 58.29 -13.95 19.59
C GLU A 115 59.40 -13.87 20.67
N PRO A 116 59.35 -14.74 21.69
CA PRO A 116 60.23 -14.70 22.86
C PRO A 116 61.66 -15.20 22.60
N ALA A 117 62.60 -14.65 23.37
CA ALA A 117 64.00 -15.05 23.41
C ALA A 117 64.18 -16.51 23.86
N THR A 118 65.11 -17.22 23.21
CA THR A 118 65.66 -18.51 23.65
C THR A 118 66.81 -18.29 24.61
#